data_AF-A0A9E2L8N7-F1
#
_entry.id   AF-A0A9E2L8N7-F1
#
_cell.length_a   1.000
_cell.length_b   1.000
_cell.length_c   1.000
_cell.angle_alpha   90.00
_cell.angle_beta   90.00
_cell.angle_gamma   90.00
#
_symmetry.space_group_name_H-M   'P 1'
#
loop_
_entity.id
_entity.type
_entity.pdbx_description
1 polymer ?
#
loop_
_entity_poly.entity_id
_entity_poly.type
_entity_poly.pdbx_seq_one_letter_code
_entity_poly.pdbx_strand_id
1 'polypeptide(L)'
;MSKKEKKDNKTLEEKLKKKIKELSTLYDIGKSVTSTLHLDEVLKLITRKAVKIMNASSCSIRLLDETGQQLILRCSCGMNNKSYKVKKSLKVGESIAGRVVKKERPYIINDIQKERHYKYPYLVKDKGLRSLVTVPLVQRSRITGVLSIYSRKPGKYTDEDAMLLSMLASQAAIAIENARLYEQAKMSYLNTIKTLSNIIDAKDSHTYGHSERVMGHSINIAKELGLDIHDKEILRYASLLHDIGKIGIDVGILRKPSRLTDEEWKIMIMHPVLGSGIVEQIDFLNDLAPIILRHHERYDGKGYPGRLKKKNIPLGARILAIADAYESMVSDRPYRKGMSLKKAREELLNNSGSQFDPELVNIFVKMLDRKRKRK
;
A
#
# COMPACT_ATOMS: atom_id res chain seq x y z
N MET A 1 -16.99 21.96 57.39
CA MET A 1 -16.46 20.79 56.65
C MET A 1 -15.47 20.04 57.53
N SER A 2 -15.80 18.79 57.83
CA SER A 2 -14.94 17.85 58.56
C SER A 2 -13.62 17.60 57.81
N LYS A 3 -12.52 17.35 58.54
CA LYS A 3 -11.23 16.90 57.95
C LYS A 3 -11.41 15.66 57.05
N LYS A 4 -12.42 14.83 57.33
CA LYS A 4 -12.79 13.65 56.53
C LYS A 4 -13.39 14.05 55.18
N GLU A 5 -14.34 14.98 55.16
CA GLU A 5 -14.96 15.50 53.92
C GLU A 5 -13.95 16.19 53.00
N LYS A 6 -13.02 16.99 53.55
CA LYS A 6 -11.96 17.61 52.73
C LYS A 6 -11.00 16.58 52.12
N LYS A 7 -10.73 15.48 52.83
CA LYS A 7 -9.88 14.38 52.34
C LYS A 7 -10.61 13.57 51.26
N ASP A 8 -11.89 13.28 51.46
CA ASP A 8 -12.72 12.55 50.52
C ASP A 8 -12.93 13.35 49.22
N ASN A 9 -13.17 14.67 49.32
CA ASN A 9 -13.33 15.53 48.15
C ASN A 9 -12.02 15.67 47.34
N LYS A 10 -10.88 15.80 48.02
CA LYS A 10 -9.57 15.82 47.35
C LYS A 10 -9.24 14.50 46.64
N THR A 11 -9.61 13.37 47.26
CA THR A 11 -9.46 12.04 46.66
C THR A 11 -10.38 11.85 45.45
N LEU A 12 -11.59 12.43 45.48
CA LEU A 12 -12.55 12.42 44.38
C LEU A 12 -12.07 13.28 43.20
N GLU A 13 -11.54 14.47 43.46
CA GLU A 13 -10.94 15.35 42.45
C GLU A 13 -9.73 14.70 41.77
N GLU A 14 -8.87 14.01 42.52
CA GLU A 14 -7.74 13.26 41.97
C GLU A 14 -8.20 12.10 41.07
N LYS A 15 -9.23 11.35 41.50
CA LYS A 15 -9.85 10.30 40.67
C LYS A 15 -10.50 10.87 39.40
N LEU A 16 -11.17 12.02 39.50
CA LEU A 16 -11.82 12.68 38.37
C LEU A 16 -10.79 13.21 37.37
N LYS A 17 -9.71 13.85 37.83
CA LYS A 17 -8.59 14.27 36.98
C LYS A 17 -7.93 13.08 36.27
N LYS A 18 -7.78 11.95 36.96
CA LYS A 18 -7.26 10.70 36.34
C LYS A 18 -8.20 10.20 35.24
N LYS A 19 -9.51 10.13 35.49
CA LYS A 19 -10.55 9.74 34.51
C LYS A 19 -10.57 10.68 33.29
N ILE A 20 -10.49 12.00 33.49
CA ILE A 20 -10.47 12.99 32.40
C ILE A 20 -9.21 12.82 31.55
N LYS A 21 -8.05 12.60 32.17
CA LYS A 21 -6.80 12.34 31.46
C LYS A 21 -6.85 11.04 30.64
N GLU A 22 -7.44 9.98 31.20
CA GLU A 22 -7.68 8.72 30.48
C GLU A 22 -8.60 8.93 29.26
N LEU A 23 -9.73 9.64 29.43
CA LEU A 23 -10.67 9.96 28.35
C LEU A 23 -10.06 10.83 27.25
N SER A 24 -9.33 11.90 27.61
CA SER A 24 -8.64 12.76 26.65
C SER A 24 -7.58 11.98 25.87
N THR A 25 -6.83 11.11 26.54
CA THR A 25 -5.83 10.26 25.89
C THR A 25 -6.49 9.28 24.91
N LEU A 26 -7.65 8.70 25.28
CA LEU A 26 -8.45 7.85 24.39
C LEU A 26 -8.96 8.61 23.16
N TYR A 27 -9.44 9.85 23.35
CA TYR A 27 -9.91 10.70 22.25
C TYR A 27 -8.77 11.04 21.27
N ASP A 28 -7.58 11.40 21.78
CA ASP A 28 -6.40 11.68 20.96
C ASP A 28 -5.91 10.44 20.20
N ILE A 29 -6.09 9.24 20.76
CA ILE A 29 -5.87 7.97 20.04
C ILE A 29 -6.87 7.84 18.90
N GLY A 30 -8.17 7.98 19.17
CA GLY A 30 -9.20 7.92 18.13
C GLY A 30 -8.87 8.85 16.96
N LYS A 31 -8.46 10.09 17.25
CA LYS A 31 -8.08 11.08 16.24
C LYS A 31 -6.76 10.81 15.52
N SER A 32 -5.73 10.30 16.22
CA SER A 32 -4.41 10.04 15.60
C SER A 32 -4.37 8.73 14.82
N VAL A 33 -5.21 7.75 15.17
CA VAL A 33 -5.17 6.43 14.53
C VAL A 33 -6.00 6.42 13.24
N THR A 34 -6.96 7.35 13.08
CA THR A 34 -7.67 7.57 11.81
C THR A 34 -6.88 8.40 10.79
N SER A 35 -5.73 8.98 11.15
CA SER A 35 -4.96 9.87 10.26
C SER A 35 -3.99 9.15 9.32
N THR A 36 -3.82 7.83 9.44
CA THR A 36 -3.03 7.01 8.51
C THR A 36 -3.85 5.83 8.03
N LEU A 37 -3.80 5.57 6.74
CA LEU A 37 -4.55 4.50 6.07
C LEU A 37 -3.68 3.25 5.83
N HIS A 38 -2.42 3.27 6.28
CA HIS A 38 -1.51 2.14 6.17
C HIS A 38 -1.55 1.29 7.43
N LEU A 39 -1.91 0.01 7.28
CA LEU A 39 -2.14 -0.90 8.40
C LEU A 39 -0.91 -1.03 9.31
N ASP A 40 0.28 -1.13 8.74
CA ASP A 40 1.52 -1.25 9.52
C ASP A 40 1.84 0.01 10.35
N GLU A 41 1.44 1.19 9.88
CA GLU A 41 1.62 2.44 10.61
C GLU A 41 0.62 2.55 11.76
N VAL A 42 -0.65 2.22 11.49
CA VAL A 42 -1.72 2.11 12.50
C VAL A 42 -1.28 1.19 13.64
N LEU A 43 -0.80 -0.02 13.31
CA LEU A 43 -0.35 -1.00 14.30
C LEU A 43 0.84 -0.50 15.13
N LYS A 44 1.83 0.16 14.50
CA LYS A 44 2.97 0.77 15.20
C LYS A 44 2.52 1.88 16.16
N LEU A 45 1.57 2.71 15.73
CA LEU A 45 1.04 3.80 16.55
C LEU A 45 0.29 3.25 17.77
N ILE A 46 -0.62 2.28 17.57
CA ILE A 46 -1.39 1.64 18.64
C ILE A 46 -0.45 1.01 19.67
N THR A 47 0.51 0.19 19.22
CA THR A 47 1.44 -0.48 20.14
C THR A 47 2.28 0.50 20.96
N ARG A 48 2.79 1.59 20.36
CA ARG A 48 3.54 2.63 21.08
C ARG A 48 2.67 3.36 22.11
N LYS A 49 1.44 3.74 21.74
CA LYS A 49 0.52 4.43 22.65
C LYS A 49 0.11 3.52 23.80
N ALA A 50 -0.21 2.24 23.53
CA ALA A 50 -0.56 1.27 24.56
C ALA A 50 0.59 1.05 25.57
N VAL A 51 1.85 0.99 25.12
CA VAL A 51 3.00 0.91 26.03
C VAL A 51 3.07 2.11 26.97
N LYS A 52 2.88 3.33 26.44
CA LYS A 52 2.93 4.56 27.24
C LYS A 52 1.79 4.63 28.26
N ILE A 53 0.56 4.36 27.83
CA ILE A 53 -0.64 4.50 28.68
C ILE A 53 -0.63 3.46 29.80
N MET A 54 -0.27 2.22 29.49
CA MET A 54 -0.19 1.14 30.47
C MET A 54 1.13 1.15 31.26
N ASN A 55 2.00 2.13 31.04
CA ASN A 55 3.36 2.21 31.58
C ASN A 55 4.11 0.87 31.46
N ALA A 56 3.97 0.19 30.32
CA ALA A 56 4.35 -1.21 30.15
C ALA A 56 5.80 -1.38 29.70
N SER A 57 6.35 -2.59 29.86
CA SER A 57 7.68 -2.93 29.33
C SER A 57 7.63 -3.22 27.83
N SER A 58 6.56 -3.85 27.35
CA SER A 58 6.35 -4.15 25.94
C SER A 58 4.89 -4.40 25.59
N CYS A 59 4.58 -4.38 24.29
CA CYS A 59 3.26 -4.61 23.73
C CYS A 59 3.37 -5.47 22.45
N SER A 60 2.34 -6.27 22.17
CA SER A 60 2.19 -6.96 20.88
C SER A 60 0.74 -6.96 20.40
N ILE A 61 0.55 -6.87 19.08
CA ILE A 61 -0.72 -7.12 18.40
C ILE A 61 -0.58 -8.38 17.56
N ARG A 62 -1.49 -9.34 17.79
CA ARG A 62 -1.69 -10.48 16.90
C ARG A 62 -3.05 -10.39 16.25
N LEU A 63 -3.12 -10.50 14.92
CA LEU A 63 -4.38 -10.52 14.19
C LEU A 63 -4.69 -11.95 13.75
N LEU A 64 -5.96 -12.29 13.67
CA LEU A 64 -6.39 -13.55 13.07
C LEU A 64 -6.11 -13.53 11.57
N ASP A 65 -5.71 -14.69 11.04
CA ASP A 65 -5.66 -14.95 9.61
C ASP A 65 -7.08 -15.01 9.01
N GLU A 66 -7.16 -15.14 7.69
CA GLU A 66 -8.43 -15.16 6.98
C GLU A 66 -9.30 -16.37 7.35
N THR A 67 -8.67 -17.48 7.77
CA THR A 67 -9.38 -18.67 8.25
C THR A 67 -9.97 -18.50 9.66
N GLY A 68 -9.51 -17.48 10.40
CA GLY A 68 -9.89 -17.27 11.79
C GLY A 68 -9.31 -18.30 12.77
N GLN A 69 -8.37 -19.14 12.33
CA GLN A 69 -7.83 -20.23 13.15
C GLN A 69 -6.46 -19.91 13.72
N GLN A 70 -5.74 -18.95 13.14
CA GLN A 70 -4.37 -18.64 13.51
C GLN A 70 -4.17 -17.17 13.82
N LEU A 71 -3.57 -16.89 14.98
CA LEU A 71 -3.10 -15.58 15.39
C LEU A 71 -1.68 -15.35 14.86
N ILE A 72 -1.54 -14.39 13.97
CA ILE A 72 -0.27 -13.96 13.37
C ILE A 72 0.19 -12.70 14.08
N LEU A 73 1.43 -12.69 14.55
CA LEU A 73 2.05 -11.47 15.08
C LEU A 73 2.25 -10.45 13.97
N ARG A 74 1.60 -9.29 14.11
CA ARG A 74 1.67 -8.20 13.13
C ARG A 74 2.53 -7.03 13.58
N CYS A 75 2.53 -6.73 14.88
CA CYS A 75 3.36 -5.65 15.42
C CYS A 75 3.77 -5.92 16.87
N SER A 76 4.92 -5.39 17.27
CA SER A 76 5.36 -5.35 18.66
C SER A 76 6.15 -4.08 18.95
N CYS A 77 6.12 -3.63 20.21
CA CYS A 77 6.84 -2.47 20.70
C CYS A 77 7.49 -2.79 22.06
N GLY A 78 8.68 -2.26 22.33
CA GLY A 78 9.45 -2.57 23.56
C GLY A 78 10.07 -3.97 23.58
N MET A 79 9.98 -4.71 22.47
CA MET A 79 10.58 -6.03 22.30
C MET A 79 11.77 -5.90 21.35
N ASN A 80 12.97 -5.69 21.88
CA ASN A 80 14.16 -5.73 21.04
C ASN A 80 14.40 -7.17 20.55
N ASN A 81 14.31 -7.38 19.23
CA ASN A 81 15.40 -7.87 18.37
C ASN A 81 15.01 -8.96 17.34
N LYS A 82 15.94 -9.13 16.38
CA LYS A 82 16.03 -10.03 15.21
C LYS A 82 15.48 -11.46 15.33
N SER A 83 15.17 -11.98 16.52
CA SER A 83 14.58 -13.31 16.78
C SER A 83 13.05 -13.36 16.64
N TYR A 84 12.37 -12.21 16.69
CA TYR A 84 10.94 -12.09 16.34
C TYR A 84 10.65 -12.20 14.83
N LYS A 85 11.68 -12.37 14.00
CA LYS A 85 11.53 -12.64 12.55
C LYS A 85 10.86 -13.99 12.26
N VAL A 86 10.79 -14.91 13.23
CA VAL A 86 10.00 -16.12 13.08
C VAL A 86 8.55 -15.80 13.49
N LYS A 87 7.73 -15.45 12.50
CA LYS A 87 6.27 -15.26 12.59
C LYS A 87 5.58 -16.58 12.98
N LYS A 88 5.85 -17.15 14.15
CA LYS A 88 5.14 -18.34 14.62
C LYS A 88 3.70 -17.94 14.89
N SER A 89 2.78 -18.51 14.11
CA SER A 89 1.36 -18.42 14.36
C SER A 89 0.99 -19.16 15.65
N LEU A 90 -0.11 -18.75 16.28
CA LEU A 90 -0.73 -19.48 17.38
C LEU A 90 -2.12 -19.91 16.95
N LYS A 91 -2.48 -21.17 17.18
CA LYS A 91 -3.86 -21.61 16.96
C LYS A 91 -4.80 -20.98 17.98
N VAL A 92 -6.07 -20.83 17.62
CA VAL A 92 -7.11 -20.48 18.60
C VAL A 92 -7.14 -21.52 19.72
N GLY A 93 -7.25 -21.06 20.97
CA GLY A 93 -7.11 -21.88 22.17
C GLY A 93 -5.66 -22.14 22.62
N GLU A 94 -4.66 -21.79 21.82
CA GLU A 94 -3.25 -22.00 22.15
C GLU A 94 -2.65 -20.81 22.91
N SER A 95 -1.78 -21.09 23.90
CA SER A 95 -1.16 -20.07 24.73
C SER A 95 -2.21 -19.15 25.36
N ILE A 96 -1.84 -17.92 25.72
CA ILE A 96 -2.77 -16.97 26.34
C ILE A 96 -3.58 -16.23 25.29
N ALA A 97 -2.91 -15.79 24.23
CA ALA A 97 -3.53 -15.10 23.11
C ALA A 97 -4.66 -15.91 22.46
N GLY A 98 -4.44 -17.21 22.18
CA GLY A 98 -5.47 -18.07 21.61
C GLY A 98 -6.61 -18.36 22.59
N ARG A 99 -6.32 -18.44 23.90
CA ARG A 99 -7.36 -18.60 24.94
C ARG A 99 -8.26 -17.37 25.06
N VAL A 100 -7.72 -16.16 24.90
CA VAL A 100 -8.53 -14.93 24.87
C VAL A 100 -9.50 -14.93 23.70
N VAL A 101 -9.06 -15.37 22.51
CA VAL A 101 -9.97 -15.52 21.36
C VAL A 101 -11.03 -16.58 21.65
N LYS A 102 -10.65 -17.75 22.18
CA LYS A 102 -11.60 -18.85 22.45
C LYS A 102 -12.63 -18.52 23.54
N LYS A 103 -12.24 -17.74 24.55
CA LYS A 103 -13.09 -17.40 25.70
C LYS A 103 -13.76 -16.02 25.58
N GLU A 104 -13.43 -15.28 24.53
CA GLU A 104 -13.96 -13.95 24.22
C GLU A 104 -13.87 -12.93 25.36
N ARG A 105 -12.83 -13.04 26.20
CA ARG A 105 -12.68 -12.19 27.38
C ARG A 105 -11.22 -11.88 27.71
N PRO A 106 -10.94 -10.76 28.39
CA PRO A 106 -9.61 -10.45 28.91
C PRO A 106 -9.01 -11.58 29.74
N TYR A 107 -7.69 -11.69 29.72
CA TYR A 107 -6.95 -12.63 30.54
C TYR A 107 -5.70 -11.97 31.14
N ILE A 108 -5.63 -12.00 32.47
CA ILE A 108 -4.51 -11.47 33.26
C ILE A 108 -3.67 -12.64 33.76
N ILE A 109 -2.35 -12.50 33.68
CA ILE A 109 -1.40 -13.42 34.31
C ILE A 109 -0.50 -12.62 35.24
N ASN A 110 -0.50 -13.00 36.50
CA ASN A 110 0.32 -12.38 37.53
C ASN A 110 1.78 -12.84 37.48
N ASP A 111 2.03 -14.11 37.13
CA ASP A 111 3.39 -14.60 36.90
C ASP A 111 3.47 -15.61 35.75
N ILE A 112 4.05 -15.20 34.62
CA ILE A 112 4.19 -16.01 33.41
C ILE A 112 5.05 -17.25 33.69
N GLN A 113 6.00 -17.18 34.64
CA GLN A 113 6.82 -18.33 35.04
C GLN A 113 6.00 -19.47 35.63
N LYS A 114 4.84 -19.15 36.24
CA LYS A 114 3.95 -20.13 36.87
C LYS A 114 2.87 -20.65 35.91
N GLU A 115 2.79 -20.09 34.70
CA GLU A 115 1.75 -20.42 33.72
C GLU A 115 2.19 -21.57 32.80
N ARG A 116 1.74 -22.80 33.12
CA ARG A 116 2.10 -24.03 32.39
C ARG A 116 1.78 -23.99 30.89
N HIS A 117 0.77 -23.23 30.50
CA HIS A 117 0.27 -23.18 29.13
C HIS A 117 0.88 -22.02 28.30
N TYR A 118 1.88 -21.30 28.82
CA TYR A 118 2.54 -20.22 28.08
C TYR A 118 3.59 -20.76 27.10
N LYS A 119 3.36 -20.61 25.79
CA LYS A 119 4.19 -21.22 24.74
C LYS A 119 5.45 -20.46 24.32
N TYR A 120 5.83 -19.40 25.03
CA TYR A 120 7.02 -18.60 24.70
C TYR A 120 8.03 -18.49 25.85
N PRO A 121 8.62 -19.61 26.30
CA PRO A 121 9.53 -19.62 27.45
C PRO A 121 10.76 -18.70 27.26
N TYR A 122 11.21 -18.45 26.03
CA TYR A 122 12.31 -17.51 25.75
C TYR A 122 11.96 -16.06 26.15
N LEU A 123 10.69 -15.64 26.07
CA LEU A 123 10.28 -14.30 26.49
C LEU A 123 10.37 -14.13 28.01
N VAL A 124 10.21 -15.23 28.73
CA VAL A 124 10.33 -15.28 30.18
C VAL A 124 11.81 -15.28 30.58
N LYS A 125 12.64 -16.10 29.91
CA LYS A 125 14.06 -16.28 30.22
C LYS A 125 14.95 -15.12 29.73
N ASP A 126 14.80 -14.70 28.47
CA ASP A 126 15.73 -13.75 27.83
C ASP A 126 15.32 -12.27 28.02
N LYS A 127 14.02 -12.01 28.24
CA LYS A 127 13.47 -10.65 28.34
C LYS A 127 12.97 -10.29 29.75
N GLY A 128 12.96 -11.26 30.66
CA GLY A 128 12.51 -11.09 32.04
C GLY A 128 11.04 -10.70 32.15
N LEU A 129 10.19 -11.09 31.19
CA LEU A 129 8.76 -10.81 31.28
C LEU A 129 8.12 -11.69 32.37
N ARG A 130 7.39 -11.04 33.28
CA ARG A 130 6.82 -11.66 34.49
C ARG A 130 5.31 -11.59 34.54
N SER A 131 4.67 -10.51 34.10
CA SER A 131 3.20 -10.46 34.06
C SER A 131 2.71 -9.94 32.71
N LEU A 132 1.47 -10.28 32.37
CA LEU A 132 0.83 -9.77 31.17
C LEU A 132 -0.69 -9.64 31.34
N VAL A 133 -1.28 -8.76 30.56
CA VAL A 133 -2.72 -8.68 30.33
C VAL A 133 -2.95 -8.75 28.82
N THR A 134 -3.93 -9.55 28.40
CA THR A 134 -4.32 -9.68 27.00
C THR A 134 -5.82 -9.49 26.86
N VAL A 135 -6.22 -8.66 25.91
CA VAL A 135 -7.62 -8.33 25.62
C VAL A 135 -7.95 -8.64 24.15
N PRO A 136 -9.19 -9.01 23.83
CA PRO A 136 -9.60 -9.19 22.44
C PRO A 136 -9.71 -7.85 21.70
N LEU A 137 -9.36 -7.86 20.41
CA LEU A 137 -9.73 -6.80 19.48
C LEU A 137 -11.08 -7.19 18.87
N VAL A 138 -12.14 -6.47 19.24
CA VAL A 138 -13.51 -6.79 18.84
C VAL A 138 -14.05 -5.73 17.90
N GLN A 139 -14.68 -6.17 16.82
CA GLN A 139 -15.41 -5.30 15.92
C GLN A 139 -16.70 -5.96 15.44
N ARG A 140 -17.83 -5.26 15.53
CA ARG A 140 -19.17 -5.77 15.16
C ARG A 140 -19.41 -7.18 15.74
N SER A 141 -19.07 -7.36 17.02
CA SER A 141 -19.20 -8.64 17.75
C SER A 141 -18.31 -9.79 17.26
N ARG A 142 -17.32 -9.53 16.40
CA ARG A 142 -16.31 -10.50 15.97
C ARG A 142 -14.93 -10.15 16.52
N ILE A 143 -14.22 -11.14 17.04
CA ILE A 143 -12.81 -10.98 17.42
C ILE A 143 -11.95 -11.01 16.15
N THR A 144 -11.15 -9.95 15.94
CA THR A 144 -10.23 -9.83 14.78
C THR A 144 -8.77 -10.07 15.20
N GLY A 145 -8.50 -10.12 16.49
CA GLY A 145 -7.16 -10.33 17.03
C GLY A 145 -7.09 -10.13 18.54
N VAL A 146 -5.88 -9.94 19.05
CA VAL A 146 -5.63 -9.64 20.45
C VAL A 146 -4.55 -8.57 20.61
N LEU A 147 -4.70 -7.79 21.68
CA LEU A 147 -3.71 -6.84 22.16
C LEU A 147 -3.15 -7.35 23.50
N SER A 148 -1.84 -7.57 23.55
CA SER A 148 -1.14 -8.04 24.76
C SER A 148 -0.16 -7.00 25.25
N ILE A 149 -0.19 -6.73 26.55
CA ILE A 149 0.72 -5.83 27.25
C ILE A 149 1.50 -6.62 28.29
N TYR A 150 2.80 -6.36 28.38
CA TYR A 150 3.73 -7.13 29.21
C TYR A 150 4.53 -6.25 30.16
N SER A 151 4.91 -6.85 31.29
CA SER A 151 5.71 -6.24 32.34
C SER A 151 6.80 -7.18 32.82
N ARG A 152 7.92 -6.60 33.26
CA ARG A 152 9.00 -7.32 33.96
C ARG A 152 8.75 -7.53 35.45
N LYS A 153 7.70 -6.90 36.01
CA LYS A 153 7.27 -7.07 37.40
C LYS A 153 6.09 -8.05 37.47
N PRO A 154 6.10 -9.06 38.36
CA PRO A 154 4.94 -9.92 38.59
C PRO A 154 3.79 -9.11 39.21
N GLY A 155 2.55 -9.57 39.04
CA GLY A 155 1.35 -9.00 39.65
C GLY A 155 1.03 -7.56 39.26
N LYS A 156 1.61 -7.03 38.18
CA LYS A 156 1.45 -5.62 37.82
C LYS A 156 0.04 -5.22 37.41
N TYR A 157 -0.68 -6.12 36.74
CA TYR A 157 -1.94 -5.78 36.06
C TYR A 157 -3.14 -6.22 36.89
N THR A 158 -4.13 -5.34 36.95
CA THR A 158 -5.39 -5.50 37.67
C THR A 158 -6.57 -5.57 36.70
N ASP A 159 -7.78 -5.82 37.21
CA ASP A 159 -9.00 -5.73 36.39
C ASP A 159 -9.25 -4.31 35.85
N GLU A 160 -8.87 -3.26 36.59
CA GLU A 160 -8.92 -1.88 36.11
C GLU A 160 -7.99 -1.67 34.90
N ASP A 161 -6.78 -2.26 34.93
CA ASP A 161 -5.85 -2.23 33.80
C ASP A 161 -6.42 -3.01 32.59
N ALA A 162 -7.10 -4.13 32.84
CA ALA A 162 -7.76 -4.89 31.77
C ALA A 162 -8.94 -4.11 31.16
N MET A 163 -9.70 -3.36 31.97
CA MET A 163 -10.75 -2.47 31.47
C MET A 163 -10.18 -1.34 30.61
N LEU A 164 -9.15 -0.63 31.11
CA LEU A 164 -8.47 0.43 30.36
C LEU A 164 -7.89 -0.09 29.04
N LEU A 165 -7.24 -1.25 29.07
CA LEU A 165 -6.70 -1.87 27.86
C LEU A 165 -7.79 -2.33 26.90
N SER A 166 -8.94 -2.81 27.41
CA SER A 166 -10.09 -3.17 26.57
C SER A 166 -10.67 -1.95 25.87
N MET A 167 -10.75 -0.79 26.52
CA MET A 167 -11.17 0.46 25.87
C MET A 167 -10.21 0.86 24.74
N LEU A 168 -8.89 0.76 24.98
CA LEU A 168 -7.88 0.98 23.95
C LEU A 168 -8.01 -0.02 22.79
N ALA A 169 -8.29 -1.28 23.11
CA ALA A 169 -8.45 -2.36 22.14
C ALA A 169 -9.68 -2.15 21.25
N SER A 170 -10.80 -1.65 21.79
CA SER A 170 -11.98 -1.32 20.99
C SER A 170 -11.69 -0.24 19.95
N GLN A 171 -10.97 0.83 20.35
CA GLN A 171 -10.56 1.89 19.41
C GLN A 171 -9.53 1.38 18.38
N ALA A 172 -8.58 0.57 18.85
CA ALA A 172 -7.60 -0.07 17.98
C ALA A 172 -8.25 -0.99 16.94
N ALA A 173 -9.26 -1.77 17.32
CA ALA A 173 -9.96 -2.69 16.43
C ALA A 173 -10.64 -1.94 15.28
N ILE A 174 -11.33 -0.82 15.58
CA ILE A 174 -11.97 0.02 14.56
C ILE A 174 -10.93 0.54 13.56
N ALA A 175 -9.84 1.10 14.04
CA ALA A 175 -8.83 1.68 13.16
C ALA A 175 -8.07 0.64 12.33
N ILE A 176 -7.75 -0.52 12.92
CA ILE A 176 -7.12 -1.64 12.22
C ILE A 176 -7.99 -2.09 11.05
N GLU A 177 -9.30 -2.22 11.27
CA GLU A 177 -10.21 -2.60 10.19
C GLU A 177 -10.38 -1.51 9.16
N ASN A 178 -10.50 -0.25 9.54
CA ASN A 178 -10.59 0.84 8.57
C ASN A 178 -9.37 0.85 7.65
N ALA A 179 -8.16 0.67 8.19
CA ALA A 179 -6.94 0.53 7.39
C ALA A 179 -6.96 -0.72 6.51
N ARG A 180 -7.44 -1.86 7.02
CA ARG A 180 -7.58 -3.10 6.25
C ARG A 180 -8.56 -2.96 5.08
N LEU A 181 -9.74 -2.40 5.33
CA LEU A 181 -10.78 -2.16 4.32
C LEU A 181 -10.27 -1.20 3.25
N TYR A 182 -9.54 -0.15 3.65
CA TYR A 182 -8.93 0.78 2.71
C TYR A 182 -7.86 0.09 1.84
N GLU A 183 -6.94 -0.69 2.43
CA GLU A 183 -5.94 -1.46 1.68
C GLU A 183 -6.60 -2.47 0.72
N GLN A 184 -7.67 -3.14 1.17
CA GLN A 184 -8.44 -4.06 0.32
C GLN A 184 -9.13 -3.34 -0.85
N ALA A 185 -9.77 -2.20 -0.59
CA ALA A 185 -10.37 -1.39 -1.64
C ALA A 185 -9.31 -0.92 -2.66
N LYS A 186 -8.18 -0.41 -2.17
CA LYS A 186 -7.05 -0.01 -3.03
C LYS A 186 -6.53 -1.16 -3.88
N MET A 187 -6.32 -2.35 -3.30
CA MET A 187 -5.88 -3.53 -4.05
C MET A 187 -6.93 -4.01 -5.06
N SER A 188 -8.21 -3.94 -4.72
CA SER A 188 -9.32 -4.25 -5.64
C SER A 188 -9.29 -3.32 -6.85
N TYR A 189 -9.16 -2.00 -6.64
CA TYR A 189 -9.04 -1.02 -7.72
C TYR A 189 -7.83 -1.28 -8.62
N LEU A 190 -6.66 -1.56 -8.04
CA LEU A 190 -5.46 -1.91 -8.79
C LEU A 190 -5.64 -3.16 -9.65
N ASN A 191 -6.29 -4.19 -9.10
CA ASN A 191 -6.58 -5.43 -9.82
C ASN A 191 -7.56 -5.19 -10.97
N THR A 192 -8.57 -4.32 -10.79
CA THR A 192 -9.49 -3.94 -11.87
C THR A 192 -8.76 -3.21 -12.99
N ILE A 193 -7.92 -2.21 -12.69
CA ILE A 193 -7.10 -1.51 -13.69
C ILE A 193 -6.21 -2.49 -14.46
N LYS A 194 -5.53 -3.39 -13.73
CA LYS A 194 -4.68 -4.41 -14.35
C LYS A 194 -5.47 -5.38 -15.22
N THR A 195 -6.68 -5.75 -14.82
CA THR A 195 -7.58 -6.60 -15.60
C THR A 195 -8.00 -5.90 -16.90
N LEU A 196 -8.40 -4.63 -16.83
CA LEU A 196 -8.72 -3.81 -18.02
C LEU A 196 -7.51 -3.71 -18.96
N SER A 197 -6.33 -3.42 -18.40
CA SER A 197 -5.05 -3.40 -19.13
C SER A 197 -4.81 -4.71 -19.89
N ASN A 198 -4.96 -5.85 -19.21
CA ASN A 198 -4.79 -7.16 -19.83
C ASN A 198 -5.82 -7.47 -20.93
N ILE A 199 -7.06 -6.98 -20.79
CA ILE A 199 -8.11 -7.15 -21.81
C ILE A 199 -7.75 -6.36 -23.07
N ILE A 200 -7.25 -5.13 -22.93
CA ILE A 200 -6.76 -4.32 -24.06
C ILE A 200 -5.59 -5.04 -24.75
N ASP A 201 -4.58 -5.45 -23.96
CA ASP A 201 -3.39 -6.16 -24.43
C ASP A 201 -3.72 -7.50 -25.12
N ALA A 202 -4.86 -8.13 -24.83
CA ALA A 202 -5.33 -9.36 -25.48
C ALA A 202 -6.14 -9.09 -26.76
N LYS A 203 -6.84 -7.95 -26.83
CA LYS A 203 -7.55 -7.51 -28.04
C LYS A 203 -6.55 -7.17 -29.14
N ASP A 204 -5.51 -6.42 -28.77
CA ASP A 204 -4.34 -6.19 -29.61
C ASP A 204 -3.52 -7.49 -29.70
N SER A 205 -3.24 -8.00 -30.89
CA SER A 205 -2.63 -9.34 -31.10
C SER A 205 -1.18 -9.47 -30.62
N HIS A 206 -0.64 -8.49 -29.89
CA HIS A 206 0.81 -8.26 -29.84
C HIS A 206 1.44 -8.05 -28.47
N THR A 207 0.72 -8.11 -27.34
CA THR A 207 1.24 -7.39 -26.16
C THR A 207 0.88 -7.96 -24.78
N TYR A 208 0.84 -9.28 -24.55
CA TYR A 208 0.66 -9.78 -23.17
C TYR A 208 1.75 -9.23 -22.22
N GLY A 209 1.31 -8.43 -21.24
CA GLY A 209 2.16 -7.76 -20.26
C GLY A 209 2.98 -6.59 -20.78
N HIS A 210 2.71 -6.08 -21.99
CA HIS A 210 3.37 -4.89 -22.53
C HIS A 210 3.10 -3.67 -21.66
N SER A 211 1.82 -3.44 -21.35
CA SER A 211 1.40 -2.30 -20.53
C SER A 211 2.07 -2.31 -19.16
N GLU A 212 2.33 -3.49 -18.58
CA GLU A 212 3.11 -3.63 -17.34
C GLU A 212 4.59 -3.28 -17.52
N ARG A 213 5.21 -3.67 -18.65
CA ARG A 213 6.63 -3.35 -18.91
C ARG A 213 6.82 -1.86 -19.20
N VAL A 214 5.91 -1.24 -19.96
CA VAL A 214 5.84 0.21 -20.17
C VAL A 214 5.71 0.93 -18.83
N MET A 215 4.76 0.53 -17.99
CA MET A 215 4.61 1.05 -16.63
C MET A 215 5.90 0.90 -15.80
N GLY A 216 6.59 -0.23 -15.90
CA GLY A 216 7.88 -0.46 -15.26
C GLY A 216 8.93 0.56 -15.68
N HIS A 217 9.08 0.85 -16.98
CA HIS A 217 10.02 1.86 -17.49
C HIS A 217 9.62 3.27 -17.09
N SER A 218 8.34 3.65 -17.25
CA SER A 218 7.80 4.96 -16.87
C SER A 218 8.05 5.28 -15.39
N ILE A 219 7.78 4.33 -14.49
CA ILE A 219 7.99 4.51 -13.05
C ILE A 219 9.48 4.59 -12.70
N ASN A 220 10.34 3.89 -13.43
CA ASN A 220 11.78 4.04 -13.22
C ASN A 220 12.23 5.45 -13.62
N ILE A 221 11.79 5.99 -14.76
CA ILE A 221 12.11 7.37 -15.17
C ILE A 221 11.60 8.38 -14.13
N ALA A 222 10.36 8.23 -13.67
CA ALA A 222 9.76 9.09 -12.64
C ALA A 222 10.53 9.07 -11.30
N LYS A 223 11.10 7.93 -10.93
CA LYS A 223 11.96 7.82 -9.73
C LYS A 223 13.27 8.58 -9.89
N GLU A 224 13.92 8.48 -11.05
CA GLU A 224 15.18 9.21 -11.31
C GLU A 224 14.94 10.73 -11.38
N LEU A 225 13.76 11.15 -11.85
CA LEU A 225 13.32 12.56 -11.82
C LEU A 225 12.94 13.08 -10.42
N GLY A 226 12.79 12.20 -9.43
CA GLY A 226 12.37 12.59 -8.09
C GLY A 226 10.91 13.07 -8.01
N LEU A 227 10.03 12.63 -8.92
CA LEU A 227 8.60 12.96 -8.87
C LEU A 227 8.00 12.55 -7.51
N ASP A 228 6.93 13.22 -7.09
CA ASP A 228 6.25 12.89 -5.84
C ASP A 228 5.43 11.58 -5.96
N ILE A 229 4.84 11.14 -4.85
CA ILE A 229 4.07 9.89 -4.79
C ILE A 229 2.83 9.95 -5.68
N HIS A 230 2.16 11.11 -5.72
CA HIS A 230 0.93 11.31 -6.45
C HIS A 230 1.16 11.28 -7.97
N ASP A 231 2.15 12.03 -8.47
CA ASP A 231 2.56 12.03 -9.88
C ASP A 231 2.98 10.64 -10.36
N LYS A 232 3.68 9.88 -9.49
CA LYS A 232 4.05 8.49 -9.78
C LYS A 232 2.84 7.56 -9.86
N GLU A 233 1.79 7.78 -9.04
CA GLU A 233 0.55 6.99 -9.12
C GLU A 233 -0.24 7.32 -10.39
N ILE A 234 -0.37 8.61 -10.74
CA ILE A 234 -0.98 9.04 -12.01
C ILE A 234 -0.26 8.38 -13.19
N LEU A 235 1.07 8.51 -13.26
CA LEU A 235 1.85 7.93 -14.36
C LEU A 235 1.75 6.40 -14.40
N ARG A 236 1.65 5.73 -13.24
CA ARG A 236 1.47 4.27 -13.15
C ARG A 236 0.19 3.84 -13.87
N TYR A 237 -0.93 4.48 -13.56
CA TYR A 237 -2.23 4.11 -14.13
C TYR A 237 -2.34 4.55 -15.59
N ALA A 238 -1.85 5.74 -15.93
CA ALA A 238 -1.80 6.18 -17.32
C ALA A 238 -0.97 5.22 -18.18
N SER A 239 0.16 4.69 -17.67
CA SER A 239 0.95 3.70 -18.41
C SER A 239 0.22 2.36 -18.61
N LEU A 240 -0.59 1.92 -17.65
CA LEU A 240 -1.38 0.68 -17.79
C LEU A 240 -2.57 0.83 -18.73
N LEU A 241 -3.14 2.03 -18.84
CA LEU A 241 -4.37 2.31 -19.57
C LEU A 241 -4.16 3.16 -20.83
N HIS A 242 -2.93 3.48 -21.22
CA HIS A 242 -2.66 4.39 -22.36
C HIS A 242 -3.36 3.99 -23.65
N ASP A 243 -3.51 2.67 -23.85
CA ASP A 243 -4.16 2.07 -25.01
C ASP A 243 -5.65 1.71 -24.80
N ILE A 244 -6.29 2.12 -23.70
CA ILE A 244 -7.71 1.76 -23.41
C ILE A 244 -8.67 2.14 -24.53
N GLY A 245 -8.39 3.21 -25.27
CA GLY A 245 -9.21 3.61 -26.41
C GLY A 245 -9.19 2.65 -27.59
N LYS A 246 -8.22 1.72 -27.68
CA LYS A 246 -8.23 0.64 -28.68
C LYS A 246 -9.46 -0.26 -28.56
N ILE A 247 -10.17 -0.22 -27.43
CA ILE A 247 -11.45 -0.93 -27.27
C ILE A 247 -12.51 -0.46 -28.29
N GLY A 248 -12.47 0.81 -28.70
CA GLY A 248 -13.38 1.37 -29.71
C GLY A 248 -12.95 1.16 -31.16
N ILE A 249 -11.80 0.54 -31.41
CA ILE A 249 -11.26 0.28 -32.75
C ILE A 249 -11.64 -1.12 -33.22
N ASP A 250 -12.04 -1.25 -34.48
CA ASP A 250 -12.38 -2.54 -35.09
C ASP A 250 -11.21 -3.53 -35.02
N VAL A 251 -11.51 -4.81 -34.75
CA VAL A 251 -10.49 -5.86 -34.57
C VAL A 251 -9.79 -6.17 -35.90
N GLY A 252 -10.48 -6.07 -37.03
CA GLY A 252 -9.89 -6.23 -38.36
C GLY A 252 -8.86 -5.16 -38.67
N ILE A 253 -9.08 -3.92 -38.23
CA ILE A 253 -8.11 -2.83 -38.32
C ILE A 253 -6.92 -3.08 -37.37
N LEU A 254 -7.19 -3.42 -36.10
CA LEU A 254 -6.15 -3.66 -35.09
C LEU A 254 -5.21 -4.81 -35.47
N ARG A 255 -5.75 -5.89 -36.06
CA ARG A 255 -5.01 -7.12 -36.37
C ARG A 255 -4.60 -7.24 -37.84
N LYS A 256 -4.72 -6.16 -38.61
CA LYS A 256 -4.45 -6.20 -40.06
C LYS A 256 -2.99 -6.59 -40.30
N PRO A 257 -2.71 -7.64 -41.10
CA PRO A 257 -1.34 -8.09 -41.36
C PRO A 257 -0.58 -7.17 -42.34
N SER A 258 -1.30 -6.29 -43.05
CA SER A 258 -0.75 -5.34 -44.00
C SER A 258 -0.78 -3.91 -43.45
N ARG A 259 -0.21 -2.95 -44.19
CA ARG A 259 -0.38 -1.53 -43.89
C ARG A 259 -1.87 -1.16 -43.88
N LEU A 260 -2.23 -0.25 -42.98
CA LEU A 260 -3.55 0.35 -42.90
C LEU A 260 -3.76 1.30 -44.09
N THR A 261 -5.00 1.40 -44.57
CA THR A 261 -5.41 2.45 -45.50
C THR A 261 -5.46 3.80 -44.78
N ASP A 262 -5.58 4.90 -45.53
CA ASP A 262 -5.67 6.24 -44.93
C ASP A 262 -6.93 6.39 -44.07
N GLU A 263 -8.05 5.76 -44.43
CA GLU A 263 -9.28 5.70 -43.65
C GLU A 263 -9.10 4.90 -42.36
N GLU A 264 -8.49 3.72 -42.45
CA GLU A 264 -8.20 2.89 -41.28
C GLU A 264 -7.20 3.57 -40.33
N TRP A 265 -6.22 4.27 -40.87
CA TRP A 265 -5.26 5.05 -40.10
C TRP A 265 -5.93 6.19 -39.36
N LYS A 266 -6.86 6.93 -40.00
CA LYS A 266 -7.67 7.97 -39.34
C LYS A 266 -8.46 7.42 -38.17
N ILE A 267 -8.97 6.20 -38.26
CA ILE A 267 -9.66 5.52 -37.15
C ILE A 267 -8.65 5.16 -36.06
N MET A 268 -7.52 4.55 -36.41
CA MET A 268 -6.50 4.10 -35.46
C MET A 268 -5.95 5.25 -34.59
N ILE A 269 -5.67 6.43 -35.18
CA ILE A 269 -5.11 7.58 -34.44
C ILE A 269 -6.10 8.23 -33.47
N MET A 270 -7.37 7.82 -33.46
CA MET A 270 -8.38 8.31 -32.52
C MET A 270 -8.33 7.61 -31.16
N HIS A 271 -7.62 6.49 -31.02
CA HIS A 271 -7.59 5.77 -29.74
C HIS A 271 -7.11 6.60 -28.54
N PRO A 272 -6.20 7.60 -28.64
CA PRO A 272 -5.88 8.45 -27.49
C PRO A 272 -7.06 9.33 -27.07
N VAL A 273 -7.86 9.80 -28.04
CA VAL A 273 -9.06 10.62 -27.80
C VAL A 273 -10.15 9.77 -27.14
N LEU A 274 -10.42 8.59 -27.70
CA LEU A 274 -11.36 7.63 -27.11
C LEU A 274 -10.92 7.21 -25.69
N GLY A 275 -9.61 6.97 -25.52
CA GLY A 275 -9.03 6.58 -24.24
C GLY A 275 -9.17 7.66 -23.17
N SER A 276 -8.86 8.91 -23.52
CA SER A 276 -9.08 10.09 -22.67
C SER A 276 -10.55 10.18 -22.25
N GLY A 277 -11.47 10.10 -23.21
CA GLY A 277 -12.90 10.17 -22.94
C GLY A 277 -13.42 9.06 -22.02
N ILE A 278 -12.86 7.85 -22.09
CA ILE A 278 -13.22 6.75 -21.18
C ILE A 278 -12.77 7.04 -19.75
N VAL A 279 -11.53 7.48 -19.55
CA VAL A 279 -10.99 7.70 -18.19
C VAL A 279 -11.55 8.96 -17.52
N GLU A 280 -11.97 9.97 -18.30
CA GLU A 280 -12.63 11.18 -17.79
C GLU A 280 -13.97 10.88 -17.11
N GLN A 281 -14.65 9.79 -17.48
CA GLN A 281 -15.93 9.38 -16.85
C GLN A 281 -15.76 8.74 -15.47
N ILE A 282 -14.51 8.50 -15.05
CA ILE A 282 -14.20 7.82 -13.79
C ILE A 282 -13.44 8.80 -12.91
N ASP A 283 -14.08 9.32 -11.86
CA ASP A 283 -13.57 10.40 -11.00
C ASP A 283 -12.09 10.25 -10.61
N PHE A 284 -11.68 9.05 -10.17
CA PHE A 284 -10.32 8.81 -9.70
C PHE A 284 -9.29 8.55 -10.83
N LEU A 285 -9.72 8.45 -12.08
CA LEU A 285 -8.89 8.28 -13.28
C LEU A 285 -8.85 9.54 -14.16
N ASN A 286 -9.59 10.59 -13.81
CA ASN A 286 -9.69 11.79 -14.63
C ASN A 286 -8.32 12.46 -14.86
N ASP A 287 -7.47 12.49 -13.84
CA ASP A 287 -6.10 13.06 -13.94
C ASP A 287 -5.19 12.31 -14.94
N LEU A 288 -5.58 11.11 -15.38
CA LEU A 288 -4.84 10.35 -16.39
C LEU A 288 -5.11 10.87 -17.80
N ALA A 289 -6.26 11.50 -18.02
CA ALA A 289 -6.76 11.86 -19.34
C ALA A 289 -5.77 12.70 -20.16
N PRO A 290 -5.12 13.75 -19.61
CA PRO A 290 -4.14 14.54 -20.37
C PRO A 290 -2.91 13.72 -20.79
N ILE A 291 -2.53 12.70 -20.03
CA ILE A 291 -1.40 11.83 -20.37
C ILE A 291 -1.82 10.87 -21.48
N ILE A 292 -2.97 10.21 -21.32
CA ILE A 292 -3.52 9.25 -22.29
C ILE A 292 -3.81 9.95 -23.62
N LEU A 293 -4.40 11.15 -23.61
CA LEU A 293 -4.69 11.90 -24.83
C LEU A 293 -3.42 12.24 -25.64
N ARG A 294 -2.29 12.43 -24.95
CA ARG A 294 -1.07 13.04 -25.53
C ARG A 294 0.12 12.09 -25.65
N HIS A 295 -0.02 10.81 -25.35
CA HIS A 295 1.11 9.87 -25.34
C HIS A 295 1.73 9.60 -26.72
N HIS A 296 1.02 9.96 -27.81
CA HIS A 296 1.54 9.95 -29.18
C HIS A 296 1.92 11.33 -29.74
N GLU A 297 1.93 12.37 -28.89
CA GLU A 297 2.54 13.64 -29.26
C GLU A 297 4.06 13.46 -29.40
N ARG A 298 4.64 14.14 -30.39
CA ARG A 298 6.09 14.13 -30.64
C ARG A 298 6.70 15.44 -30.18
N TYR A 299 7.90 15.40 -29.64
CA TYR A 299 8.57 16.60 -29.14
C TYR A 299 8.71 17.72 -30.19
N ASP A 300 8.83 17.37 -31.47
CA ASP A 300 8.87 18.24 -32.66
C ASP A 300 7.50 18.78 -33.12
N GLY A 301 6.39 18.31 -32.55
CA GLY A 301 5.02 18.70 -32.92
C GLY A 301 4.46 17.98 -34.14
N LYS A 302 5.10 16.92 -34.63
CA LYS A 302 4.58 16.09 -35.73
C LYS A 302 3.69 14.92 -35.24
N GLY A 303 3.43 14.85 -33.94
CA GLY A 303 2.59 13.81 -33.33
C GLY A 303 1.09 14.09 -33.46
N TYR A 304 0.28 13.36 -32.71
CA TYR A 304 -1.17 13.48 -32.68
C TYR A 304 -1.69 13.30 -31.24
N PRO A 305 -2.93 13.73 -30.93
CA PRO A 305 -3.91 14.39 -31.81
C PRO A 305 -3.79 15.93 -31.88
N GLY A 306 -3.09 16.60 -30.97
CA GLY A 306 -3.04 18.07 -30.88
C GLY A 306 -1.77 18.71 -31.42
N ARG A 307 -0.77 17.93 -31.83
CA ARG A 307 0.50 18.44 -32.40
C ARG A 307 1.24 19.38 -31.44
N LEU A 308 1.17 19.07 -30.15
CA LEU A 308 1.84 19.84 -29.11
C LEU A 308 3.36 19.74 -29.27
N LYS A 309 4.08 20.81 -28.92
CA LYS A 309 5.54 20.91 -29.08
C LYS A 309 6.25 21.00 -27.75
N LYS A 310 7.40 20.34 -27.65
CA LYS A 310 8.34 20.45 -26.53
C LYS A 310 7.65 20.26 -25.17
N LYS A 311 7.84 21.21 -24.24
CA LYS A 311 7.33 21.17 -22.87
C LYS A 311 5.83 21.48 -22.75
N ASN A 312 5.14 21.83 -23.86
CA ASN A 312 3.68 21.91 -23.87
C ASN A 312 3.02 20.53 -23.82
N ILE A 313 3.78 19.46 -24.11
CA ILE A 313 3.34 18.08 -23.92
C ILE A 313 3.44 17.76 -22.41
N PRO A 314 2.38 17.23 -21.78
CA PRO A 314 2.41 16.82 -20.38
C PRO A 314 3.63 15.94 -20.07
N LEU A 315 4.27 16.17 -18.92
CA LEU A 315 5.48 15.43 -18.55
C LEU A 315 5.25 13.91 -18.58
N GLY A 316 4.12 13.45 -18.03
CA GLY A 316 3.75 12.03 -18.05
C GLY A 316 3.65 11.46 -19.45
N ALA A 317 3.09 12.21 -20.42
CA ALA A 317 3.01 11.78 -21.81
C ALA A 317 4.39 11.70 -22.49
N ARG A 318 5.29 12.65 -22.21
CA ARG A 318 6.67 12.60 -22.71
C ARG A 318 7.45 11.39 -22.15
N ILE A 319 7.24 11.05 -20.88
CA ILE A 319 7.83 9.85 -20.26
C ILE A 319 7.27 8.58 -20.92
N LEU A 320 5.94 8.53 -21.07
CA LEU A 320 5.24 7.38 -21.61
C LEU A 320 5.62 7.10 -23.06
N ALA A 321 5.77 8.14 -23.89
CA ALA A 321 6.20 8.01 -25.29
C ALA A 321 7.58 7.32 -25.41
N ILE A 322 8.51 7.62 -24.51
CA ILE A 322 9.83 6.96 -24.48
C ILE A 322 9.71 5.50 -24.03
N ALA A 323 8.94 5.26 -22.96
CA ALA A 323 8.76 3.93 -22.38
C ALA A 323 8.07 2.97 -23.35
N ASP A 324 6.98 3.41 -24.00
CA ASP A 324 6.24 2.64 -25.01
C ASP A 324 7.10 2.37 -26.25
N ALA A 325 7.73 3.41 -26.82
CA ALA A 325 8.57 3.23 -28.00
C ALA A 325 9.73 2.26 -27.74
N TYR A 326 10.40 2.38 -26.58
CA TYR A 326 11.46 1.45 -26.19
C TYR A 326 10.95 0.01 -26.06
N GLU A 327 9.83 -0.18 -25.37
CA GLU A 327 9.25 -1.51 -25.17
C GLU A 327 8.84 -2.16 -26.51
N SER A 328 8.28 -1.34 -27.40
CA SER A 328 7.95 -1.69 -28.78
C SER A 328 9.18 -2.02 -29.63
N MET A 329 10.33 -1.39 -29.37
CA MET A 329 11.60 -1.69 -30.07
C MET A 329 12.18 -3.03 -29.66
N VAL A 330 12.14 -3.39 -28.37
CA VAL A 330 12.82 -4.58 -27.81
C VAL A 330 11.95 -5.83 -27.76
N SER A 331 10.62 -5.70 -27.86
CA SER A 331 9.70 -6.84 -27.92
C SER A 331 9.66 -7.48 -29.30
N ASP A 332 9.54 -8.81 -29.34
CA ASP A 332 9.24 -9.56 -30.57
C ASP A 332 7.81 -9.24 -31.05
N ARG A 333 7.65 -9.10 -32.36
CA ARG A 333 6.36 -8.92 -33.05
C ARG A 333 6.22 -9.95 -34.18
N PRO A 334 5.01 -10.33 -34.63
CA PRO A 334 4.82 -11.39 -35.62
C PRO A 334 5.60 -11.21 -36.94
N TYR A 335 5.86 -9.97 -37.34
CA TYR A 335 6.60 -9.64 -38.57
C TYR A 335 8.02 -9.14 -38.32
N ARG A 336 8.47 -9.04 -37.06
CA ARG A 336 9.79 -8.47 -36.72
C ARG A 336 10.28 -8.93 -35.34
N LYS A 337 11.46 -9.53 -35.27
CA LYS A 337 12.14 -9.75 -33.99
C LYS A 337 12.46 -8.43 -33.29
N GLY A 338 12.44 -8.46 -31.96
CA GLY A 338 12.88 -7.37 -31.10
C GLY A 338 14.30 -6.96 -31.42
N MET A 339 14.56 -5.66 -31.36
CA MET A 339 15.89 -5.10 -31.61
C MET A 339 16.78 -5.35 -30.38
N SER A 340 18.09 -5.42 -30.59
CA SER A 340 19.03 -5.50 -29.47
C SER A 340 18.96 -4.24 -28.60
N LEU A 341 19.25 -4.39 -27.30
CA LEU A 341 19.23 -3.25 -26.36
C LEU A 341 20.15 -2.11 -26.82
N LYS A 342 21.28 -2.43 -27.46
CA LYS A 342 22.20 -1.45 -28.03
C LYS A 342 21.54 -0.65 -29.15
N LYS A 343 20.84 -1.34 -30.07
CA LYS A 343 20.17 -0.70 -31.21
C LYS A 343 18.96 0.12 -30.76
N ALA A 344 18.17 -0.35 -29.80
CA ALA A 344 17.08 0.42 -29.21
C ALA A 344 17.58 1.71 -28.53
N ARG A 345 18.73 1.64 -27.85
CA ARG A 345 19.41 2.82 -27.26
C ARG A 345 19.83 3.83 -28.33
N GLU A 346 20.47 3.36 -29.40
CA GLU A 346 20.87 4.20 -30.53
C GLU A 346 19.65 4.87 -31.18
N GLU A 347 18.55 4.14 -31.36
CA GLU A 347 17.31 4.66 -31.91
C GLU A 347 16.71 5.79 -31.05
N LEU A 348 16.69 5.62 -29.72
CA LEU A 348 16.23 6.67 -28.80
C LEU A 348 17.11 7.93 -28.87
N LEU A 349 18.43 7.77 -28.97
CA LEU A 349 19.37 8.89 -29.10
C LEU A 349 19.22 9.61 -30.44
N ASN A 350 19.06 8.86 -31.54
CA ASN A 350 18.88 9.42 -32.88
C ASN A 350 17.59 10.24 -33.01
N ASN A 351 16.55 9.86 -32.25
CA ASN A 351 15.26 10.54 -32.22
C ASN A 351 15.11 11.53 -31.04
N SER A 352 16.20 11.81 -30.32
CA SER A 352 16.24 12.78 -29.23
C SER A 352 16.09 14.21 -29.75
N GLY A 353 15.16 14.99 -29.18
CA GLY A 353 14.84 16.35 -29.64
C GLY A 353 13.89 16.40 -30.83
N SER A 354 13.61 15.27 -31.50
CA SER A 354 12.59 15.15 -32.54
C SER A 354 11.35 14.41 -32.03
N GLN A 355 11.39 13.09 -31.94
CA GLN A 355 10.28 12.29 -31.40
C GLN A 355 10.20 12.45 -29.88
N PHE A 356 11.35 12.39 -29.22
CA PHE A 356 11.44 12.26 -27.78
C PHE A 356 12.03 13.50 -27.13
N ASP A 357 11.66 13.72 -25.86
CA ASP A 357 12.28 14.75 -25.04
C ASP A 357 13.77 14.42 -24.77
N PRO A 358 14.71 15.31 -25.13
CA PRO A 358 16.13 15.03 -25.00
C PRO A 358 16.61 14.90 -23.54
N GLU A 359 15.99 15.62 -22.60
CA GLU A 359 16.34 15.51 -21.18
C GLU A 359 15.95 14.11 -20.67
N LEU A 360 14.77 13.62 -21.04
CA LEU A 360 14.25 12.32 -20.62
C LEU A 360 14.95 11.15 -21.31
N VAL A 361 15.31 11.26 -22.59
CA VAL A 361 16.10 10.23 -23.29
C VAL A 361 17.44 10.03 -22.59
N ASN A 362 18.13 11.13 -22.25
CA ASN A 362 19.42 11.07 -21.54
C ASN A 362 19.29 10.36 -20.19
N ILE A 363 18.23 10.65 -19.44
CA ILE A 363 17.92 9.96 -18.17
C ILE A 363 17.72 8.47 -18.42
N PHE A 364 16.83 8.12 -19.35
CA PHE A 364 16.47 6.73 -19.59
C PHE A 364 17.66 5.90 -20.09
N VAL A 365 18.47 6.44 -21.00
CA VAL A 365 19.69 5.77 -21.50
C VAL A 365 20.70 5.52 -20.38
N LYS A 366 20.97 6.51 -19.51
CA LYS A 366 21.84 6.32 -18.34
C LYS A 366 21.34 5.21 -17.42
N MET A 367 20.02 5.08 -17.28
CA MET A 367 19.42 4.03 -16.47
C MET A 367 19.59 2.64 -17.09
N LEU A 368 19.45 2.51 -18.40
CA LEU A 368 19.73 1.26 -19.13
C LEU A 368 21.20 0.84 -18.95
N ASP A 369 22.13 1.79 -19.04
CA ASP A 369 23.57 1.53 -18.87
C ASP A 369 23.92 1.07 -17.46
N ARG A 370 23.28 1.62 -16.41
CA ARG A 370 23.46 1.17 -15.02
C ARG A 370 22.96 -0.26 -14.78
N LYS A 371 21.83 -0.65 -15.39
CA LYS A 371 21.30 -2.02 -15.26
C LYS A 371 22.23 -3.05 -15.91
N ARG A 372 22.94 -2.68 -16.98
CA ARG A 372 23.90 -3.56 -17.65
C ARG A 372 25.16 -3.83 -16.83
N LYS A 373 25.61 -2.89 -15.98
CA LYS A 373 26.79 -3.08 -15.12
C LYS A 373 26.53 -3.93 -13.87
N ARG A 374 25.27 -4.24 -13.57
CA ARG A 374 24.83 -5.03 -12.39
C ARG A 374 24.41 -6.46 -12.74
N LYS A 375 24.32 -6.79 -14.04
CA LYS A 375 24.22 -8.14 -14.56
C LYS A 375 25.60 -8.54 -15.07
#